data_AF-A0A6G0UWI3-F1
#
_entry.id   AF-A0A6G0UWI3-F1
#
_cell.length_a   1.000
_cell.length_b   1.000
_cell.length_c   1.000
_cell.angle_alpha   90.00
_cell.angle_beta   90.00
_cell.angle_gamma   90.00
#
_symmetry.space_group_name_H-M   'P 1'
#
loop_
_entity.id
_entity.type
_entity.pdbx_description
1 polymer ?
#
loop_
_entity_poly.entity_id
_entity_poly.type
_entity_poly.pdbx_seq_one_letter_code
_entity_poly.pdbx_strand_id
1 'polypeptide(L)'
;MGAAASVQTQMQTEHDPNAAFPWWVRFLAKGLGIIGGFIAMFFAILGLLSFSATCILAVLLQLAAGFLTIALEAPFCCTFVDFIEKIAVFSESRAYWQKAVLYCVMGLIPIVLCVELNTILGAGMIFASGVVYGFMALGKKADRNTMMGSGASNPAWNQQINQPTPPPAGFNLP
;
A
#
# COMPACT_ATOMS: atom_id res chain seq x y z
N MET A 1 -18.84 -30.14 7.04
CA MET A 1 -18.56 -28.84 7.71
C MET A 1 -17.80 -27.86 6.79
N GLY A 2 -18.03 -27.85 5.47
CA GLY A 2 -17.15 -27.16 4.49
C GLY A 2 -17.76 -25.98 3.72
N ALA A 3 -19.00 -25.57 3.99
CA ALA A 3 -19.69 -24.52 3.22
C ALA A 3 -19.66 -23.12 3.88
N ALA A 4 -19.43 -23.04 5.20
CA ALA A 4 -19.36 -21.77 5.92
C ALA A 4 -18.01 -21.07 5.78
N ALA A 5 -16.91 -21.84 5.61
CA ALA A 5 -15.57 -21.28 5.42
C ALA A 5 -15.41 -20.57 4.07
N SER A 6 -16.07 -21.05 3.01
CA SER A 6 -15.99 -20.42 1.68
C SER A 6 -16.79 -19.12 1.61
N VAL A 7 -17.94 -19.04 2.28
CA VAL A 7 -18.80 -17.84 2.29
C VAL A 7 -18.18 -16.72 3.14
N GLN A 8 -17.54 -17.06 4.27
CA GLN A 8 -16.78 -16.09 5.08
C GLN A 8 -15.51 -15.63 4.36
N THR A 9 -14.88 -16.50 3.56
CA THR A 9 -13.75 -16.14 2.68
C THR A 9 -14.19 -15.21 1.53
N GLN A 10 -15.36 -15.43 0.94
CA GLN A 10 -15.89 -14.57 -0.13
C GLN A 10 -16.29 -13.17 0.42
N MET A 11 -16.92 -13.10 1.59
CA MET A 11 -17.30 -11.82 2.21
C MET A 11 -16.12 -11.02 2.77
N GLN A 12 -15.00 -11.68 3.12
CA GLN A 12 -13.78 -10.97 3.51
C GLN A 12 -12.97 -10.50 2.29
N THR A 13 -13.27 -11.01 1.09
CA THR A 13 -12.66 -10.55 -0.16
C THR A 13 -13.35 -9.31 -0.74
N GLU A 14 -14.61 -9.03 -0.37
CA GLU A 14 -15.33 -7.81 -0.79
C GLU A 14 -14.99 -6.56 0.03
N HIS A 15 -14.33 -6.71 1.18
CA HIS A 15 -13.87 -5.59 2.00
C HIS A 15 -12.35 -5.61 2.22
N ASP A 16 -11.58 -6.11 1.26
CA ASP A 16 -10.15 -5.85 1.19
C ASP A 16 -9.88 -4.71 0.19
N PRO A 17 -9.67 -3.46 0.65
CA PRO A 17 -9.33 -2.34 -0.22
C PRO A 17 -8.03 -2.56 -1.01
N ASN A 18 -7.26 -3.61 -0.71
CA ASN A 18 -6.02 -3.98 -1.40
C ASN A 18 -6.24 -4.95 -2.58
N ALA A 19 -7.44 -5.49 -2.81
CA ALA A 19 -7.73 -6.43 -3.90
C ALA A 19 -7.94 -5.77 -5.28
N ALA A 20 -7.84 -4.45 -5.38
CA ALA A 20 -8.13 -3.70 -6.61
C ALA A 20 -7.01 -3.70 -7.68
N PHE A 21 -5.81 -4.22 -7.38
CA PHE A 21 -4.64 -4.10 -8.27
C PHE A 21 -4.18 -5.44 -8.87
N PRO A 22 -3.79 -5.48 -10.18
CA PRO A 22 -3.24 -6.67 -10.82
C PRO A 22 -1.97 -7.18 -10.12
N TRP A 23 -1.76 -8.51 -10.15
CA TRP A 23 -0.61 -9.16 -9.52
C TRP A 23 0.75 -8.61 -10.00
N TRP A 24 0.86 -8.21 -11.27
CA TRP A 24 2.06 -7.55 -11.83
C TRP A 24 2.42 -6.25 -11.15
N VAL A 25 1.43 -5.43 -10.78
CA VAL A 25 1.64 -4.13 -10.13
C VAL A 25 2.22 -4.34 -8.74
N ARG A 26 1.71 -5.33 -8.00
CA ARG A 26 2.26 -5.75 -6.71
C ARG A 26 3.69 -6.25 -6.84
N PHE A 27 4.00 -7.04 -7.88
CA PHE A 27 5.35 -7.55 -8.13
C PHE A 27 6.33 -6.42 -8.46
N LEU A 28 5.89 -5.45 -9.26
CA LEU A 28 6.68 -4.26 -9.62
C LEU A 28 6.99 -3.39 -8.39
N ALA A 29 6.03 -3.21 -7.47
CA ALA A 29 6.26 -2.47 -6.23
C ALA A 29 7.31 -3.14 -5.33
N LYS A 30 7.20 -4.47 -5.16
CA LYS A 30 8.16 -5.27 -4.39
C LYS A 30 9.55 -5.21 -5.03
N GLY A 31 9.62 -5.39 -6.35
CA GLY A 31 10.87 -5.31 -7.11
C GLY A 31 11.55 -3.94 -6.99
N LEU A 32 10.77 -2.86 -7.09
CA LEU A 32 11.29 -1.50 -6.94
C LEU A 32 11.85 -1.26 -5.53
N GLY A 33 11.19 -1.77 -4.49
CA GLY A 33 11.68 -1.69 -3.12
C GLY A 33 13.02 -2.43 -2.95
N ILE A 34 13.16 -3.63 -3.50
CA ILE A 34 14.39 -4.43 -3.41
C ILE A 34 15.55 -3.75 -4.13
N ILE A 35 15.33 -3.36 -5.39
CA ILE A 35 16.35 -2.67 -6.20
C ILE A 35 16.72 -1.33 -5.53
N GLY A 36 15.73 -0.58 -5.05
CA GLY A 36 15.93 0.67 -4.32
C GLY A 36 16.73 0.47 -3.03
N GLY A 37 16.49 -0.60 -2.28
CA GLY A 37 17.23 -0.93 -1.07
C GLY A 37 18.70 -1.26 -1.34
N PHE A 38 19.01 -2.03 -2.40
CA PHE A 38 20.39 -2.31 -2.79
C PHE A 38 21.14 -1.05 -3.22
N ILE A 39 20.49 -0.22 -4.04
CA ILE A 39 21.05 1.08 -4.46
C ILE A 39 21.28 1.97 -3.23
N ALA A 40 20.31 2.06 -2.32
CA ALA A 40 20.44 2.85 -1.10
C ALA A 40 21.60 2.39 -0.22
N MET A 41 21.81 1.08 -0.09
CA MET A 41 22.92 0.49 0.67
C MET A 41 24.28 0.84 0.05
N PHE A 42 24.39 0.75 -1.29
CA PHE A 42 25.61 1.11 -2.01
C PHE A 42 25.98 2.58 -1.82
N PHE A 43 25.02 3.49 -2.01
CA PHE A 43 25.25 4.93 -1.81
C PHE A 43 25.47 5.32 -0.35
N ALA A 44 24.88 4.58 0.61
CA ALA A 44 25.14 4.80 2.03
C ALA A 44 26.59 4.47 2.41
N ILE A 45 27.14 3.37 1.89
CA ILE A 45 28.54 2.98 2.13
C ILE A 45 29.49 4.02 1.52
N LEU A 46 29.20 4.52 0.31
CA LEU A 46 29.98 5.60 -0.30
C LEU A 46 29.86 6.92 0.48
N GLY A 47 28.70 7.19 1.06
CA GLY A 47 28.45 8.38 1.88
C GLY A 47 29.15 8.37 3.25
N LEU A 48 29.57 7.19 3.76
CA LEU A 48 30.35 7.08 5.00
C LEU A 48 31.75 7.69 4.88
N LEU A 49 32.24 7.94 3.66
CA LEU A 49 33.51 8.62 3.41
C LEU A 49 33.43 10.16 3.60
N SER A 50 32.24 10.71 3.87
CA SER A 50 32.06 12.14 4.12
C SER A 50 32.63 12.55 5.49
N PHE A 51 33.28 13.73 5.57
CA PHE A 51 33.95 14.21 6.80
C PHE A 51 33.00 14.88 7.81
N SER A 52 31.71 15.06 7.46
CA SER A 52 30.73 15.73 8.33
C SER A 52 29.95 14.73 9.20
N ALA A 53 29.93 14.96 10.51
CA ALA A 53 29.23 14.11 11.48
C ALA A 53 27.71 14.01 11.22
N THR A 54 27.07 15.08 10.74
CA THR A 54 25.63 15.08 10.42
C THR A 54 25.31 14.23 9.20
N CYS A 55 26.19 14.24 8.19
CA CYS A 55 26.04 13.43 6.99
C CYS A 55 26.35 11.96 7.27
N ILE A 56 27.29 11.64 8.17
CA ILE A 56 27.51 10.28 8.67
C ILE A 56 26.24 9.71 9.32
N LEU A 57 25.56 10.48 10.18
CA LEU A 57 24.28 10.05 10.75
C LEU A 57 23.20 9.82 9.69
N ALA A 58 23.10 10.71 8.70
CA ALA A 58 22.14 10.60 7.62
C ALA A 58 22.36 9.32 6.80
N VAL A 59 23.60 9.00 6.43
CA VAL A 59 23.91 7.79 5.64
C VAL A 59 23.79 6.50 6.46
N LEU A 60 24.00 6.54 7.77
CA LEU A 60 23.70 5.42 8.67
C LEU A 60 22.20 5.14 8.75
N LEU A 61 21.37 6.19 8.85
CA LEU A 61 19.92 6.05 8.79
C LEU A 61 19.45 5.54 7.43
N GLN A 62 20.07 6.00 6.34
CA GLN A 62 19.82 5.47 5.00
C GLN A 62 20.22 4.00 4.86
N LEU A 63 21.34 3.57 5.43
CA LEU A 63 21.77 2.18 5.44
C LEU A 63 20.75 1.29 6.16
N ALA A 64 20.30 1.73 7.34
CA ALA A 64 19.26 1.05 8.10
C ALA A 64 17.92 1.01 7.36
N ALA A 65 17.52 2.12 6.72
CA ALA A 65 16.31 2.21 5.91
C ALA A 65 16.37 1.29 4.67
N GLY A 66 17.53 1.18 4.01
CA GLY A 66 17.75 0.27 2.88
C GLY A 66 17.63 -1.20 3.31
N PHE A 67 18.25 -1.56 4.43
CA PHE A 67 18.14 -2.91 4.99
C PHE A 67 16.69 -3.25 5.40
N LEU A 68 16.01 -2.34 6.11
CA LEU A 68 14.62 -2.52 6.50
C LEU A 68 13.70 -2.64 5.27
N THR A 69 13.96 -1.86 4.22
CA THR A 69 13.21 -1.93 2.96
C THR A 69 13.32 -3.31 2.32
N ILE A 70 14.53 -3.85 2.22
CA ILE A 70 14.75 -5.21 1.69
C ILE A 70 14.08 -6.25 2.60
N ALA A 71 14.21 -6.13 3.93
CA ALA A 71 13.62 -7.06 4.88
C ALA A 71 12.09 -7.12 4.80
N LEU A 72 11.44 -5.99 4.53
CA LEU A 72 9.98 -5.89 4.41
C LEU A 72 9.46 -6.36 3.03
N GLU A 73 10.29 -6.34 1.98
CA GLU A 73 9.89 -6.66 0.60
C GLU A 73 10.35 -8.02 0.09
N ALA A 74 11.50 -8.50 0.55
CA ALA A 74 12.09 -9.79 0.19
C ALA A 74 12.18 -10.73 1.40
N PRO A 75 11.06 -11.26 1.92
CA PRO A 75 11.09 -12.36 2.89
C PRO A 75 11.65 -13.66 2.28
N PHE A 76 11.83 -13.73 0.96
CA PHE A 76 12.23 -14.94 0.24
C PHE A 76 13.75 -15.18 0.14
N CYS A 77 14.62 -14.21 0.42
CA CYS A 77 16.07 -14.47 0.43
C CYS A 77 16.55 -15.26 1.68
N CYS A 78 15.68 -15.50 2.66
CA CYS A 78 16.04 -16.11 3.96
C CYS A 78 14.96 -17.10 4.48
N THR A 79 14.47 -18.01 3.64
CA THR A 79 13.43 -19.03 3.94
C THR A 79 13.79 -20.07 5.03
N PHE A 80 14.90 -19.91 5.74
CA PHE A 80 15.37 -20.84 6.78
C PHE A 80 15.07 -20.40 8.21
N VAL A 81 14.32 -19.30 8.40
CA VAL A 81 14.03 -18.75 9.74
C VAL A 81 12.53 -18.48 9.87
N ASP A 82 11.83 -19.17 10.77
CA ASP A 82 10.39 -19.00 11.09
C ASP A 82 10.01 -17.53 11.42
N PHE A 83 10.99 -16.72 11.78
CA PHE A 83 10.84 -15.29 12.05
C PHE A 83 10.51 -14.48 10.78
N ILE A 84 10.99 -14.93 9.62
CA ILE A 84 10.80 -14.23 8.33
C ILE A 84 9.39 -14.44 7.80
N GLU A 85 8.77 -15.60 8.03
CA GLU A 85 7.37 -15.84 7.68
C GLU A 85 6.43 -14.94 8.51
N LYS A 86 6.72 -14.77 9.81
CA LYS A 86 5.98 -13.81 10.65
C LYS A 86 6.12 -12.37 10.15
N ILE A 87 7.31 -11.98 9.68
CA ILE A 87 7.54 -10.65 9.09
C ILE A 87 6.82 -10.52 7.74
N ALA A 88 6.76 -11.59 6.94
CA ALA A 88 6.04 -11.60 5.67
C ALA A 88 4.53 -11.41 5.89
N VAL A 89 3.93 -12.18 6.80
CA VAL A 89 2.52 -12.04 7.18
C VAL A 89 2.26 -10.67 7.83
N PHE A 90 3.21 -10.15 8.60
CA PHE A 90 3.11 -8.79 9.14
C PHE A 90 3.17 -7.71 8.05
N SER A 91 4.09 -7.82 7.08
CA SER A 91 4.21 -6.89 5.95
C SER A 91 2.99 -6.91 5.04
N GLU A 92 2.40 -8.09 4.84
CA GLU A 92 1.23 -8.30 3.98
C GLU A 92 -0.10 -7.97 4.67
N SER A 93 -0.19 -8.10 6.00
CA SER A 93 -1.41 -7.78 6.76
C SER A 93 -1.63 -6.28 7.01
N ARG A 94 -0.65 -5.43 6.73
CA ARG A 94 -0.76 -3.97 6.94
C ARG A 94 -1.24 -3.28 5.67
N ALA A 95 -2.16 -2.33 5.83
CA ALA A 95 -2.70 -1.55 4.71
C ALA A 95 -1.59 -0.81 3.93
N TYR A 96 -1.72 -0.75 2.60
CA TYR A 96 -0.72 -0.11 1.73
C TYR A 96 -0.44 1.35 2.08
N TRP A 97 -1.42 2.06 2.64
CA TRP A 97 -1.22 3.44 3.10
C TRP A 97 -0.20 3.54 4.24
N GLN A 98 -0.27 2.64 5.23
CA GLN A 98 0.69 2.63 6.34
C GLN A 98 2.09 2.28 5.85
N LYS A 99 2.16 1.33 4.91
CA LYS A 99 3.39 0.94 4.23
C LYS A 99 3.99 2.15 3.50
N ALA A 100 3.20 2.82 2.66
CA ALA A 100 3.60 4.02 1.92
C ALA A 100 4.15 5.12 2.83
N VAL A 101 3.44 5.44 3.92
CA VAL A 101 3.88 6.44 4.90
C VAL A 101 5.21 6.04 5.54
N LEU A 102 5.37 4.77 5.93
CA LEU A 102 6.61 4.28 6.52
C LEU A 102 7.79 4.43 5.57
N TYR A 103 7.67 4.03 4.30
CA TYR A 103 8.75 4.20 3.31
C TYR A 103 9.04 5.66 2.98
N CYS A 104 8.01 6.49 2.83
CA CYS A 104 8.18 7.92 2.59
C CYS A 104 8.91 8.61 3.75
N VAL A 105 8.54 8.31 5.00
CA VAL A 105 9.19 8.89 6.18
C VAL A 105 10.63 8.40 6.30
N MET A 106 10.86 7.09 6.13
CA MET A 106 12.21 6.50 6.19
C MET A 106 13.14 7.05 5.08
N GLY A 107 12.61 7.35 3.90
CA GLY A 107 13.37 8.00 2.82
C GLY A 107 13.56 9.50 3.04
N LEU A 108 12.59 10.20 3.64
CA LEU A 108 12.65 11.66 3.81
C LEU A 108 13.60 12.10 4.93
N ILE A 109 13.66 11.36 6.04
CA ILE A 109 14.54 11.66 7.19
C ILE A 109 16.01 11.87 6.77
N PRO A 110 16.68 10.93 6.07
CA PRO A 110 18.07 11.09 5.67
C PRO A 110 18.26 12.24 4.66
N ILE A 111 17.26 12.53 3.81
CA ILE A 111 17.32 13.65 2.85
C ILE A 111 17.32 15.01 3.60
N VAL A 112 16.49 15.15 4.63
CA VAL A 112 16.38 16.40 5.41
C VAL A 112 17.62 16.63 6.28
N LEU A 113 18.26 15.57 6.78
CA LEU A 113 19.44 15.67 7.63
C LEU A 113 20.71 16.11 6.86
N CYS A 114 20.89 15.62 5.64
CA CYS A 114 22.00 16.04 4.79
C CYS A 114 21.60 15.88 3.31
N VAL A 115 21.59 16.99 2.57
CA VAL A 115 21.25 17.02 1.14
C VAL A 115 22.53 16.80 0.33
N GLU A 116 23.00 15.56 0.29
CA GLU A 116 24.13 15.11 -0.54
C GLU A 116 23.62 14.25 -1.68
N LEU A 117 24.41 14.14 -2.76
CA LEU A 117 24.03 13.32 -3.91
C LEU A 117 23.81 11.85 -3.50
N ASN A 118 24.59 11.35 -2.54
CA ASN A 118 24.47 9.99 -2.00
C ASN A 118 23.14 9.77 -1.24
N THR A 119 22.69 10.78 -0.50
CA THR A 119 21.42 10.71 0.25
C THR A 119 20.21 10.92 -0.64
N ILE A 120 20.30 11.84 -1.60
CA ILE A 120 19.24 12.05 -2.59
C ILE A 120 19.05 10.79 -3.44
N LEU A 121 20.11 10.21 -3.98
CA LEU A 121 19.99 9.05 -4.86
C LEU A 121 19.60 7.78 -4.11
N GLY A 122 20.18 7.53 -2.95
CA GLY A 122 19.85 6.32 -2.20
C GLY A 122 18.52 6.41 -1.47
N ALA A 123 18.33 7.43 -0.63
CA ALA A 123 17.08 7.59 0.10
C ALA A 123 15.92 8.04 -0.80
N GLY A 124 16.19 8.72 -1.91
CA GLY A 124 15.19 9.03 -2.94
C GLY A 124 14.62 7.79 -3.62
N MET A 125 15.41 6.72 -3.81
CA MET A 125 14.88 5.46 -4.33
C MET A 125 13.96 4.74 -3.33
N ILE A 126 14.27 4.84 -2.02
CA ILE A 126 13.37 4.36 -0.95
C ILE A 126 12.11 5.22 -0.88
N PHE A 127 12.24 6.54 -1.05
CA PHE A 127 11.08 7.43 -1.11
C PHE A 127 10.20 7.12 -2.34
N ALA A 128 10.81 6.87 -3.50
CA ALA A 128 10.10 6.50 -4.73
C ALA A 128 9.30 5.20 -4.57
N SER A 129 9.85 4.19 -3.88
CA SER A 129 9.08 2.98 -3.57
C SER A 129 7.89 3.28 -2.65
N GLY A 130 8.07 4.16 -1.65
CA GLY A 130 6.97 4.66 -0.80
C GLY A 130 5.88 5.40 -1.57
N VAL A 131 6.26 6.23 -2.54
CA VAL A 131 5.33 6.94 -3.43
C VAL A 131 4.54 5.96 -4.30
N VAL A 132 5.18 4.92 -4.83
CA VAL A 132 4.50 3.86 -5.59
C VAL A 132 3.48 3.13 -4.71
N TYR A 133 3.82 2.81 -3.46
CA TYR A 133 2.84 2.29 -2.50
C TYR A 133 1.74 3.30 -2.15
N GLY A 134 2.05 4.59 -2.14
CA GLY A 134 1.08 5.67 -1.93
C GLY A 134 0.05 5.73 -3.06
N PHE A 135 0.49 5.58 -4.30
CA PHE A 135 -0.42 5.49 -5.45
C PHE A 135 -1.28 4.22 -5.41
N MET A 136 -0.74 3.10 -4.91
CA MET A 136 -1.55 1.89 -4.67
C MET A 136 -2.56 2.10 -3.54
N ALA A 137 -2.22 2.87 -2.51
CA ALA A 137 -3.13 3.18 -1.41
C ALA A 137 -4.28 4.12 -1.82
N LEU A 138 -4.07 4.99 -2.83
CA LEU A 138 -5.10 5.92 -3.31
C LEU A 138 -6.20 5.26 -4.15
N GLY A 139 -5.98 4.03 -4.64
CA GLY A 139 -6.98 3.26 -5.37
C GLY A 139 -7.32 3.82 -6.77
N LYS A 140 -7.90 2.97 -7.61
CA LYS A 140 -8.49 3.39 -8.90
C LYS A 140 -9.81 4.13 -8.60
N LYS A 141 -9.98 5.36 -9.08
CA LYS A 141 -11.30 6.03 -9.08
C LYS A 141 -12.31 5.08 -9.74
N ALA A 142 -13.40 4.76 -9.05
CA ALA A 142 -14.43 3.86 -9.57
C ALA A 142 -14.97 4.39 -10.91
N ASP A 143 -15.21 3.48 -11.86
CA ASP A 143 -15.85 3.83 -13.12
C ASP A 143 -17.25 4.43 -12.83
N ARG A 144 -17.69 5.39 -13.63
CA ARG A 144 -18.96 6.12 -13.41
C ARG A 144 -20.15 5.16 -13.29
N ASN A 145 -20.12 4.06 -14.06
CA ASN A 145 -21.16 3.03 -14.01
C ASN A 145 -21.13 2.22 -12.70
N THR A 146 -19.96 1.97 -12.12
CA THR A 146 -19.82 1.32 -10.81
C THR A 146 -20.23 2.24 -9.67
N MET A 147 -19.96 3.55 -9.77
CA MET A 147 -20.45 4.54 -8.80
C MET A 147 -21.98 4.69 -8.85
N MET A 148 -22.58 4.64 -10.05
CA MET A 148 -24.04 4.64 -10.20
C MET A 148 -24.69 3.35 -9.69
N GLY A 149 -24.07 2.19 -9.92
CA GLY A 149 -24.56 0.89 -9.44
C GLY A 149 -24.45 0.70 -7.92
N SER A 150 -23.37 1.18 -7.30
CA SER A 150 -23.18 1.14 -5.85
C SER A 150 -24.02 2.17 -5.09
N GLY A 151 -24.41 3.27 -5.73
CA GLY A 151 -25.42 4.20 -5.21
C GLY A 151 -26.85 3.63 -5.25
N ALA A 152 -27.14 2.71 -6.17
CA ALA A 152 -28.43 2.04 -6.28
C ALA A 152 -28.57 0.84 -5.32
N SER A 153 -27.47 0.21 -4.91
CA SER A 153 -27.46 -0.93 -3.98
C SER A 153 -27.31 -0.55 -2.51
N ASN A 154 -27.19 0.74 -2.19
CA ASN A 154 -27.07 1.21 -0.81
C ASN A 154 -28.47 1.27 -0.16
N PRO A 155 -28.80 0.44 0.84
CA PRO A 155 -30.13 0.44 1.48
C PRO A 155 -30.45 1.75 2.21
N ALA A 156 -29.48 2.65 2.36
CA ALA A 156 -29.69 4.00 2.89
C ALA A 156 -30.41 4.95 1.90
N TRP A 157 -30.44 4.63 0.60
CA TRP A 157 -31.16 5.39 -0.42
C TRP A 157 -32.34 4.57 -0.94
N ASN A 158 -33.47 4.65 -0.25
CA ASN A 158 -34.72 4.03 -0.68
C ASN A 158 -35.26 4.80 -1.90
N GLN A 159 -35.15 4.26 -3.11
CA GLN A 159 -35.69 4.88 -4.32
C GLN A 159 -37.24 4.82 -4.38
N GLN A 160 -37.90 4.05 -3.49
CA GLN A 160 -39.36 3.96 -3.46
C GLN A 160 -40.09 5.18 -2.84
N ILE A 161 -39.40 6.10 -2.17
CA ILE A 161 -40.04 7.34 -1.64
C ILE A 161 -40.31 8.41 -2.71
N ASN A 162 -39.90 8.19 -3.96
CA ASN A 162 -40.09 9.15 -5.05
C ASN A 162 -40.86 8.57 -6.25
N GLN A 163 -41.66 7.51 -6.04
CA GLN A 163 -42.65 7.11 -7.04
C GLN A 163 -43.94 7.92 -6.82
N PRO A 164 -44.41 8.70 -7.81
CA PRO A 164 -45.70 9.36 -7.73
C PRO A 164 -46.79 8.28 -7.59
N THR A 165 -47.56 8.35 -6.51
CA THR A 165 -48.62 7.41 -6.19
C THR A 165 -49.63 7.34 -7.34
N PRO A 166 -49.99 6.14 -7.84
CA PRO A 166 -51.01 6.01 -8.87
C PRO A 166 -52.36 6.49 -8.31
N PRO A 167 -53.18 7.18 -9.12
CA PRO A 167 -54.48 7.69 -8.67
C PRO A 167 -55.38 6.52 -8.23
N PRO A 168 -56.13 6.67 -7.12
CA PRO A 168 -56.92 5.58 -6.57
C PRO A 168 -57.98 5.11 -7.57
N ALA A 169 -57.95 3.82 -7.89
CA ALA A 169 -58.92 3.15 -8.73
C ALA A 169 -60.24 2.95 -7.97
N GLY A 170 -61.29 3.61 -8.46
CA GLY A 170 -62.67 3.10 -8.50
C GLY A 170 -63.28 2.59 -7.20
N PHE A 171 -63.97 3.48 -6.48
CA PHE A 171 -65.04 3.09 -5.57
C PHE A 171 -66.35 3.04 -6.36
N ASN A 172 -66.77 1.86 -6.82
CA ASN A 172 -68.20 1.48 -6.89
C ASN A 172 -68.41 0.08 -7.48
N LEU A 173 -68.79 -0.86 -6.61
CA LEU A 173 -69.78 -1.92 -6.83
C LEU A 173 -70.47 -2.11 -5.45
N PRO A 174 -71.76 -2.49 -5.34
CA PRO A 174 -72.71 -2.97 -6.36
C PRO A 174 -73.73 -1.92 -6.86
#